data_AF-A0A1I5VCV2-F1
#
_entry.id   AF-A0A1I5VCV2-F1
#
_cell.length_a   1.000
_cell.length_b   1.000
_cell.length_c   1.000
_cell.angle_alpha   90.00
_cell.angle_beta   90.00
_cell.angle_gamma   90.00
#
_symmetry.space_group_name_H-M   'P 1'
#
loop_
_entity.id
_entity.type
_entity.pdbx_description
1 polymer ?
#
loop_
_entity_poly.entity_id
_entity_poly.type
_entity_poly.pdbx_seq_one_letter_code
_entity_poly.pdbx_strand_id
1 'polypeptide(L)'
;MNVELKKELPTYEEQQDFYIKLRSKVTDYVESKSGKAGKFTPYLLFAPDLFHLLVKSMFDDRIDAKSKTLVGSGILYFITPVDILPEGLIGPGGFIDDIIVATFVVNMLLNKFSPEMIEEHWAGDDKLLNVLKKVSETSDSLLGKLPTRSLLGRFIKTSKKGTAVKS
;
A
#
# COMPACT_ATOMS: atom_id res chain seq x y z
N MET A 1 -37.80 -2.93 -27.54
CA MET A 1 -37.37 -1.66 -26.91
C MET A 1 -35.95 -1.41 -27.37
N ASN A 2 -35.74 -0.55 -28.37
CA ASN A 2 -34.39 -0.23 -28.87
C ASN A 2 -33.80 0.84 -27.95
N VAL A 3 -32.80 0.47 -27.16
CA VAL A 3 -32.05 1.42 -26.33
C VAL A 3 -30.97 2.02 -27.22
N GLU A 4 -31.27 3.16 -27.85
CA GLU A 4 -30.24 3.99 -28.49
C GLU A 4 -29.36 4.61 -27.40
N LEU A 5 -28.06 4.29 -27.45
CA LEU A 5 -27.06 4.91 -26.61
C LEU A 5 -26.94 6.40 -27.01
N LYS A 6 -27.32 7.30 -26.10
CA LYS A 6 -27.27 8.76 -26.34
C LYS A 6 -25.85 9.33 -26.49
N LYS A 7 -24.83 8.54 -26.19
CA LYS A 7 -23.40 8.86 -26.32
C LYS A 7 -22.64 7.60 -26.73
N GLU A 8 -21.63 7.77 -27.58
CA GLU A 8 -20.67 6.72 -27.89
C GLU A 8 -20.01 6.23 -26.60
N LEU A 9 -19.79 4.91 -26.51
CA LEU A 9 -19.09 4.33 -25.36
C LEU A 9 -17.68 4.92 -25.31
N PRO A 10 -17.19 5.34 -24.13
CA PRO A 10 -15.81 5.78 -23.99
C PRO A 10 -14.85 4.69 -24.48
N THR A 11 -13.72 5.09 -25.00
CA THR A 11 -12.68 4.16 -25.47
C THR A 11 -12.21 3.24 -24.33
N TYR A 12 -11.60 2.10 -24.66
CA TYR A 12 -11.04 1.18 -23.65
C TYR A 12 -10.06 1.90 -22.71
N GLU A 13 -9.23 2.82 -23.23
CA GLU A 13 -8.29 3.63 -22.44
C GLU A 13 -8.99 4.64 -21.51
N GLU A 14 -10.13 5.20 -21.93
CA GLU A 14 -10.95 6.09 -21.11
C GLU A 14 -11.71 5.33 -20.01
N GLN A 15 -12.04 4.06 -20.27
CA GLN A 15 -12.67 3.17 -19.27
C GLN A 15 -11.68 2.62 -18.24
N GLN A 16 -10.38 2.59 -18.55
CA GLN A 16 -9.37 2.14 -17.59
C GLN A 16 -9.33 3.04 -16.35
N ASP A 17 -9.50 2.41 -15.19
CA ASP A 17 -9.35 3.09 -13.92
C ASP A 17 -7.89 3.49 -13.65
N PHE A 18 -7.69 4.28 -12.60
CA PHE A 18 -6.37 4.73 -12.18
C PHE A 18 -5.40 3.57 -11.90
N TYR A 19 -5.90 2.47 -11.33
CA TYR A 19 -5.08 1.31 -10.96
C TYR A 19 -4.50 0.64 -12.21
N ILE A 20 -5.31 0.38 -13.23
CA ILE A 20 -4.85 -0.24 -14.48
C ILE A 20 -3.77 0.62 -15.14
N LYS A 21 -3.98 1.94 -15.17
CA LYS A 21 -3.02 2.91 -15.72
C LYS A 21 -1.71 2.92 -14.95
N LEU A 22 -1.76 2.93 -13.61
CA LEU A 22 -0.58 2.90 -12.77
C LEU A 22 0.18 1.57 -12.93
N ARG A 23 -0.53 0.45 -12.90
CA ARG A 23 0.04 -0.90 -13.06
C ARG A 23 0.75 -1.05 -14.40
N SER A 24 0.15 -0.60 -15.50
CA SER A 24 0.78 -0.61 -16.82
C SER A 24 2.07 0.21 -16.82
N LYS A 25 2.03 1.47 -16.37
CA LYS A 25 3.21 2.35 -16.36
C LYS A 25 4.37 1.78 -15.57
N VAL A 26 4.10 1.20 -14.40
CA VAL A 26 5.13 0.57 -13.56
C VAL A 26 5.70 -0.68 -14.25
N THR A 27 4.85 -1.47 -14.90
CA THR A 27 5.27 -2.66 -15.65
C THR A 27 6.17 -2.27 -16.82
N ASP A 28 5.74 -1.30 -17.64
CA ASP A 28 6.51 -0.77 -18.77
C ASP A 28 7.87 -0.19 -18.31
N TYR A 29 7.88 0.55 -17.20
CA TYR A 29 9.11 1.08 -16.61
C TYR A 29 10.08 -0.04 -16.22
N VAL A 30 9.59 -1.05 -15.52
CA VAL A 30 10.40 -2.19 -15.07
C VAL A 30 10.96 -2.97 -16.26
N GLU A 31 10.15 -3.22 -17.28
CA GLU A 31 10.56 -3.93 -18.49
C GLU A 31 11.59 -3.13 -19.31
N SER A 32 11.43 -1.81 -19.38
CA SER A 32 12.37 -0.92 -20.10
C SER A 32 13.75 -0.79 -19.43
N LYS A 33 13.86 -1.11 -18.13
CA LYS A 33 15.10 -0.98 -17.33
C LYS A 33 15.80 -2.33 -17.16
N SER A 34 16.44 -2.80 -18.22
CA SER A 34 17.25 -4.04 -18.18
C SER A 34 18.49 -3.86 -17.29
N GLY A 35 18.57 -4.58 -16.16
CA GLY A 35 19.75 -4.62 -15.26
C GLY A 35 19.45 -4.32 -13.80
N LYS A 36 19.59 -3.06 -13.35
CA LYS A 36 19.44 -2.67 -11.93
C LYS A 36 18.00 -2.81 -11.39
N ALA A 37 16.99 -2.66 -12.25
CA ALA A 37 15.59 -2.83 -11.84
C ALA A 37 15.25 -4.29 -11.53
N GLY A 38 15.92 -5.28 -12.12
CA GLY A 38 15.60 -6.71 -11.95
C GLY A 38 15.57 -7.19 -10.49
N LYS A 39 16.42 -6.64 -9.62
CA LYS A 39 16.40 -6.94 -8.17
C LYS A 39 15.21 -6.31 -7.45
N PHE A 40 14.75 -5.16 -7.94
CA PHE A 40 13.65 -4.39 -7.35
C PHE A 40 12.31 -4.63 -8.05
N THR A 41 12.30 -5.32 -9.19
CA THR A 41 11.12 -5.64 -10.00
C THR A 41 9.95 -6.17 -9.19
N PRO A 42 10.12 -7.17 -8.29
CA PRO A 42 9.00 -7.66 -7.50
C PRO A 42 8.40 -6.59 -6.59
N TYR A 43 9.23 -5.70 -6.04
CA TYR A 43 8.79 -4.62 -5.15
C TYR A 43 8.12 -3.48 -5.92
N LEU A 44 8.64 -3.13 -7.09
CA LEU A 44 8.05 -2.13 -7.97
C LEU A 44 6.67 -2.59 -8.46
N LEU A 45 6.56 -3.83 -8.92
CA LEU A 45 5.28 -4.41 -9.35
C LEU A 45 4.27 -4.57 -8.20
N PHE A 46 4.73 -4.57 -6.95
CA PHE A 46 3.88 -4.65 -5.77
C PHE A 46 3.29 -3.28 -5.36
N ALA A 47 3.99 -2.18 -5.66
CA ALA A 47 3.55 -0.83 -5.34
C ALA A 47 2.14 -0.45 -5.83
N PRO A 48 1.75 -0.68 -7.11
CA PRO A 48 0.40 -0.33 -7.59
C PRO A 48 -0.72 -1.08 -6.85
N ASP A 49 -0.49 -2.34 -6.50
CA ASP A 49 -1.47 -3.19 -5.81
C ASP A 49 -1.67 -2.72 -4.37
N LEU A 50 -0.55 -2.40 -3.71
CA LEU A 50 -0.56 -1.86 -2.37
C LEU A 50 -1.25 -0.49 -2.31
N PHE A 51 -0.97 0.37 -3.28
CA PHE A 51 -1.65 1.66 -3.40
C PHE A 51 -3.15 1.49 -3.60
N HIS A 52 -3.58 0.57 -4.48
CA HIS A 52 -4.99 0.25 -4.67
C HIS A 52 -5.64 -0.19 -3.36
N LEU A 53 -5.00 -1.12 -2.63
CA LEU A 53 -5.47 -1.58 -1.33
C LEU A 53 -5.64 -0.41 -0.36
N LEU A 54 -4.66 0.49 -0.24
CA LEU A 54 -4.76 1.67 0.64
C LEU A 54 -5.93 2.57 0.26
N VAL A 55 -6.12 2.87 -1.02
CA VAL A 55 -7.23 3.70 -1.50
C VAL A 55 -8.57 3.04 -1.17
N LYS A 56 -8.74 1.75 -1.45
CA LYS A 56 -9.98 1.02 -1.13
C LYS A 56 -10.25 1.02 0.37
N SER A 57 -9.21 0.79 1.18
CA SER A 57 -9.30 0.86 2.65
C SER A 57 -9.72 2.22 3.18
N MET A 58 -9.34 3.31 2.51
CA MET A 58 -9.77 4.66 2.89
C MET A 58 -11.29 4.84 2.84
N PHE A 59 -11.95 4.15 1.90
CA PHE A 59 -13.39 4.20 1.70
C PHE A 59 -14.16 3.07 2.40
N ASP A 60 -13.49 2.17 3.11
CA ASP A 60 -14.14 1.11 3.85
C ASP A 60 -14.65 1.62 5.21
N ASP A 61 -15.91 1.32 5.54
CA ASP A 61 -16.57 1.79 6.77
C ASP A 61 -16.14 1.03 8.04
N ARG A 62 -15.50 -0.15 7.89
CA ARG A 62 -14.91 -0.91 8.99
C ARG A 62 -13.65 -0.23 9.54
N ILE A 63 -13.03 0.67 8.77
CA ILE A 63 -11.84 1.43 9.20
C ILE A 63 -12.25 2.67 10.00
N ASP A 64 -11.77 2.75 11.25
CA ASP A 64 -12.03 3.91 12.09
C ASP A 64 -11.31 5.18 11.59
N ALA A 65 -11.84 6.35 11.94
CA ALA A 65 -11.33 7.63 11.45
C ALA A 65 -9.83 7.88 11.73
N LYS A 66 -9.29 7.39 12.86
CA LYS A 66 -7.85 7.56 13.15
C LYS A 66 -7.02 6.70 12.21
N SER A 67 -7.48 5.48 11.95
CA SER A 67 -6.84 4.58 10.99
C SER A 67 -6.96 5.13 9.56
N LYS A 68 -8.07 5.79 9.20
CA LYS A 68 -8.21 6.51 7.92
C LYS A 68 -7.20 7.66 7.78
N THR A 69 -6.88 8.38 8.86
CA THR A 69 -5.79 9.38 8.83
C THR A 69 -4.45 8.74 8.49
N LEU A 70 -4.14 7.58 9.08
CA LEU A 70 -2.90 6.86 8.79
C LEU A 70 -2.86 6.34 7.34
N VAL A 71 -3.97 5.77 6.86
CA VAL A 71 -4.12 5.36 5.46
C VAL A 71 -3.91 6.55 4.52
N GLY A 72 -4.56 7.67 4.81
CA GLY A 72 -4.42 8.92 4.06
C GLY A 72 -2.98 9.44 4.02
N SER A 73 -2.23 9.35 5.12
CA SER A 73 -0.80 9.71 5.13
C SER A 73 0.04 8.79 4.22
N GLY A 74 -0.26 7.49 4.20
CA GLY A 74 0.40 6.55 3.29
C GLY A 74 0.09 6.86 1.83
N ILE A 75 -1.18 7.11 1.51
CA ILE A 75 -1.61 7.52 0.16
C ILE A 75 -0.92 8.83 -0.26
N LEU A 76 -0.91 9.83 0.64
CA LEU A 76 -0.29 11.12 0.38
C LEU A 76 1.19 10.96 0.02
N TYR A 77 1.89 10.08 0.73
CA TYR A 77 3.27 9.74 0.41
C TYR A 77 3.42 9.05 -0.96
N PHE A 78 2.50 8.19 -1.35
CA PHE A 78 2.56 7.57 -2.69
C PHE A 78 2.38 8.59 -3.83
N ILE A 79 1.62 9.67 -3.61
CA ILE A 79 1.33 10.67 -4.67
C ILE A 79 2.28 11.87 -4.63
N THR A 80 3.13 11.99 -3.62
CA THR A 80 4.10 13.07 -3.55
C THR A 80 5.13 12.92 -4.68
N PRO A 81 5.51 14.03 -5.36
CA PRO A 81 6.32 14.02 -6.59
C PRO A 81 7.71 13.36 -6.47
N VAL A 82 8.13 13.00 -5.27
CA VAL A 82 9.42 12.38 -4.92
C VAL A 82 9.34 10.84 -4.88
N ASP A 83 8.18 10.23 -4.65
CA ASP A 83 8.15 8.87 -4.04
C ASP A 83 7.79 7.70 -4.98
N ILE A 84 7.26 7.94 -6.19
CA ILE A 84 7.03 6.85 -7.19
C ILE A 84 8.33 6.52 -7.95
N LEU A 85 9.27 7.45 -7.97
CA LEU A 85 10.56 7.29 -8.63
C LEU A 85 11.63 7.16 -7.56
N PRO A 86 12.35 6.03 -7.47
CA PRO A 86 13.42 5.90 -6.49
C PRO A 86 14.50 6.96 -6.78
N GLU A 87 14.51 8.04 -6.00
CA GLU A 87 15.61 9.01 -5.97
C GLU A 87 16.91 8.34 -5.49
N GLY A 88 16.83 7.14 -4.90
CA GLY A 88 17.94 6.24 -4.63
C GLY A 88 18.73 5.78 -5.86
N LEU A 89 18.30 6.10 -7.09
CA LEU A 89 19.14 5.99 -8.29
C LEU A 89 20.21 7.10 -8.39
N ILE A 90 20.11 8.18 -7.61
CA ILE A 90 20.93 9.39 -7.72
C ILE A 90 21.97 9.53 -6.59
N GLY A 91 21.84 8.85 -5.44
CA GLY A 91 22.88 8.92 -4.40
C GLY A 91 22.68 8.04 -3.14
N PRO A 92 23.70 7.93 -2.26
CA PRO A 92 23.74 6.98 -1.13
C PRO A 92 22.80 7.30 0.06
N GLY A 93 22.03 8.39 0.02
CA GLY A 93 21.14 8.82 1.11
C GLY A 93 19.64 8.53 0.93
N GLY A 94 19.19 8.13 -0.27
CA GLY A 94 17.78 8.08 -0.65
C GLY A 94 16.97 6.83 -0.22
N PHE A 95 17.54 5.94 0.59
CA PHE A 95 16.87 4.67 0.96
C PHE A 95 16.14 4.72 2.31
N ILE A 96 16.37 5.75 3.12
CA ILE A 96 15.83 5.83 4.48
C ILE A 96 14.33 6.12 4.44
N ASP A 97 13.90 7.01 3.54
CA ASP A 97 12.49 7.41 3.43
C ASP A 97 11.63 6.25 2.90
N ASP A 98 12.11 5.50 1.89
CA ASP A 98 11.48 4.29 1.38
C ASP A 98 11.29 3.20 2.47
N ILE A 99 12.27 3.01 3.34
CA ILE A 99 12.19 2.03 4.44
C ILE A 99 11.17 2.45 5.48
N ILE A 100 11.10 3.74 5.81
CA ILE A 100 10.15 4.28 6.78
C ILE A 100 8.72 4.06 6.26
N VAL A 101 8.48 4.31 4.99
CA VAL A 101 7.15 4.15 4.39
C VAL A 101 6.78 2.70 4.19
N ALA A 102 7.69 1.86 3.69
CA ALA A 102 7.43 0.43 3.62
C ALA A 102 7.10 -0.13 5.01
N THR A 103 7.86 0.28 6.05
CA THR A 103 7.60 -0.12 7.44
C THR A 103 6.27 0.41 7.95
N PHE A 104 5.90 1.66 7.61
CA PHE A 104 4.64 2.27 8.00
C PHE A 104 3.44 1.58 7.37
N VAL A 105 3.48 1.37 6.05
CA VAL A 105 2.40 0.73 5.29
C VAL A 105 2.25 -0.71 5.76
N VAL A 106 3.35 -1.46 5.87
CA VAL A 106 3.33 -2.80 6.46
C VAL A 106 2.72 -2.72 7.86
N ASN A 107 3.25 -1.94 8.80
CA ASN A 107 2.68 -1.83 10.15
C ASN A 107 1.15 -1.56 10.15
N MET A 108 0.67 -0.68 9.28
CA MET A 108 -0.75 -0.41 9.13
C MET A 108 -1.52 -1.66 8.67
N LEU A 109 -1.10 -2.33 7.59
CA LEU A 109 -1.75 -3.56 7.09
C LEU A 109 -1.87 -4.59 8.22
N LEU A 110 -0.81 -4.78 8.98
CA LEU A 110 -0.70 -5.82 10.00
C LEU A 110 -1.56 -5.56 11.24
N ASN A 111 -1.79 -4.30 11.59
CA ASN A 111 -2.42 -3.93 12.85
C ASN A 111 -3.85 -3.39 12.70
N LYS A 112 -4.26 -3.02 11.48
CA LYS A 112 -5.53 -2.32 11.23
C LYS A 112 -6.47 -3.06 10.31
N PHE A 113 -5.95 -3.88 9.39
CA PHE A 113 -6.77 -4.57 8.42
C PHE A 113 -6.87 -6.05 8.80
N SER A 114 -8.09 -6.59 8.78
CA SER A 114 -8.25 -8.03 8.93
C SER A 114 -7.82 -8.74 7.64
N PRO A 115 -7.38 -10.00 7.69
CA PRO A 115 -7.02 -10.77 6.50
C PRO A 115 -8.13 -10.79 5.43
N GLU A 116 -9.38 -10.85 5.86
CA GLU A 116 -10.58 -10.84 5.00
C GLU A 116 -10.71 -9.51 4.25
N MET A 117 -10.49 -8.39 4.96
CA MET A 117 -10.57 -7.05 4.36
C MET A 117 -9.44 -6.80 3.36
N ILE A 118 -8.24 -7.31 3.64
CA ILE A 118 -7.11 -7.26 2.69
C ILE A 118 -7.49 -8.03 1.42
N GLU A 119 -8.05 -9.23 1.56
CA GLU A 119 -8.45 -10.08 0.44
C GLU A 119 -9.56 -9.45 -0.41
N GLU A 120 -10.60 -8.88 0.21
CA GLU A 120 -11.70 -8.21 -0.49
C GLU A 120 -11.26 -7.01 -1.35
N HIS A 121 -10.17 -6.35 -0.97
CA HIS A 121 -9.66 -5.15 -1.64
C HIS A 121 -8.38 -5.37 -2.44
N TRP A 122 -7.85 -6.59 -2.46
CA TRP A 122 -6.63 -6.89 -3.18
C TRP A 122 -6.88 -6.98 -4.68
N ALA A 123 -6.14 -6.19 -5.46
CA ALA A 123 -6.23 -6.19 -6.92
C ALA A 123 -5.04 -6.89 -7.61
N GLY A 124 -4.05 -7.33 -6.84
CA GLY A 124 -2.82 -7.95 -7.32
C GLY A 124 -2.89 -9.49 -7.40
N ASP A 125 -1.74 -10.13 -7.56
CA ASP A 125 -1.63 -11.59 -7.65
C ASP A 125 -1.78 -12.29 -6.29
N ASP A 126 -2.35 -13.51 -6.29
CA ASP A 126 -2.57 -14.31 -5.09
C ASP A 126 -1.29 -14.68 -4.34
N LYS A 127 -0.15 -14.82 -5.03
CA LYS A 127 1.12 -15.10 -4.35
C LYS A 127 1.55 -13.92 -3.49
N LEU A 128 1.35 -12.71 -3.97
CA LEU A 128 1.66 -11.48 -3.25
C LEU A 128 0.69 -11.26 -2.08
N LEU A 129 -0.61 -11.55 -2.29
CA LEU A 129 -1.60 -11.56 -1.22
C LEU A 129 -1.20 -12.53 -0.11
N ASN A 130 -0.76 -13.73 -0.46
CA ASN A 130 -0.32 -14.73 0.51
C ASN A 130 0.93 -14.30 1.27
N VAL A 131 1.84 -13.55 0.66
CA VAL A 131 2.98 -12.94 1.36
C VAL A 131 2.46 -11.91 2.37
N LEU A 132 1.56 -11.02 1.96
CA LEU A 132 0.96 -10.03 2.85
C LEU A 132 0.23 -10.66 4.04
N LYS A 133 -0.60 -11.67 3.80
CA LYS A 133 -1.33 -12.42 4.84
C LYS A 133 -0.36 -13.03 5.86
N LYS A 134 0.70 -13.71 5.39
CA LYS A 134 1.74 -14.29 6.27
C LYS A 134 2.45 -13.24 7.11
N VAL A 135 2.79 -12.09 6.53
CA VAL A 135 3.40 -10.99 7.31
C VAL A 135 2.40 -10.51 8.36
N SER A 136 1.10 -10.37 8.02
CA SER A 136 0.01 -10.00 8.95
C SER A 136 -0.11 -10.93 10.13
N GLU A 137 -0.23 -12.23 9.87
CA GLU A 137 -0.31 -13.26 10.91
C GLU A 137 0.96 -13.31 11.78
N THR A 138 2.13 -13.09 11.18
CA THR A 138 3.42 -13.13 11.89
C THR A 138 3.65 -11.89 12.75
N SER A 139 3.02 -10.76 12.43
CA SER A 139 3.31 -9.48 13.07
C SER A 139 2.81 -9.39 14.50
N ASP A 140 1.74 -10.09 14.85
CA ASP A 140 1.37 -10.27 16.26
C ASP A 140 2.51 -10.90 17.09
N SER A 141 3.33 -11.75 16.48
CA SER A 141 4.49 -12.41 17.13
C SER A 141 5.77 -11.55 17.14
N LEU A 142 6.00 -10.75 16.10
CA LEU A 142 7.20 -9.90 15.95
C LEU A 142 7.09 -8.62 16.76
N LEU A 143 5.90 -8.05 16.90
CA LEU A 143 5.63 -6.85 17.70
C LEU A 143 5.83 -7.08 19.20
N GLY A 144 5.62 -8.32 19.68
CA GLY A 144 5.97 -8.71 21.04
C GLY A 144 7.47 -8.68 21.35
N LYS A 145 8.33 -8.60 20.33
CA LYS A 145 9.80 -8.63 20.44
C LYS A 145 10.47 -7.29 20.14
N LEU A 146 9.72 -6.24 19.76
CA LEU A 146 10.30 -4.94 19.45
C LEU A 146 10.77 -4.21 20.72
N PRO A 147 11.97 -3.57 20.72
CA PRO A 147 12.42 -2.79 21.85
C PRO A 147 11.48 -1.61 22.08
N THR A 148 10.87 -1.53 23.27
CA THR A 148 9.93 -0.45 23.65
C THR A 148 10.51 0.97 23.60
N ARG A 149 11.83 1.09 23.44
CA ARG A 149 12.56 2.35 23.33
C ARG A 149 12.66 2.88 21.88
N SER A 150 12.44 2.06 20.87
CA SER A 150 12.46 2.50 19.47
C SER A 150 11.27 3.42 19.16
N LEU A 151 11.42 4.31 18.17
CA LEU A 151 10.34 5.20 17.72
C LEU A 151 9.08 4.41 17.34
N LEU A 152 9.27 3.27 16.68
CA LEU A 152 8.21 2.29 16.36
C LEU A 152 7.55 1.72 17.62
N GLY A 153 8.33 1.32 18.63
CA GLY A 153 7.80 0.82 19.91
C GLY A 153 6.96 1.86 20.67
N ARG A 154 7.36 3.14 20.63
CA ARG A 154 6.61 4.24 21.25
C ARG A 154 5.31 4.55 20.51
N PHE A 155 5.34 4.55 19.18
CA PHE A 155 4.16 4.78 18.34
C PHE A 155 3.09 3.71 18.58
N ILE A 156 3.49 2.44 18.58
CA ILE A 156 2.59 1.29 18.82
C ILE A 156 1.99 1.32 20.22
N LYS A 157 2.78 1.62 21.27
CA LYS A 157 2.28 1.76 22.64
C LYS A 157 1.21 2.86 22.77
N THR A 158 1.36 3.94 22.00
CA THR A 158 0.42 5.06 22.00
C THR A 158 -0.90 4.68 21.32
N SER A 159 -0.85 3.91 20.23
CA SER A 159 -2.03 3.37 19.54
C SER A 159 -2.86 2.43 20.43
N LYS A 160 -2.20 1.50 21.15
CA LYS A 160 -2.87 0.51 22.03
C LYS A 160 -3.52 1.12 23.28
N LYS A 161 -3.04 2.29 23.74
CA LYS A 161 -3.60 2.97 24.92
C LYS A 161 -4.91 3.71 24.60
N GLY A 162 -5.18 4.02 23.34
CA GLY A 162 -6.40 4.69 22.89
C GLY A 162 -7.64 3.79 22.79
N THR A 163 -7.46 2.47 22.75
CA THR A 163 -8.55 1.47 22.73
C THR A 163 -8.99 1.04 24.13
N ALA A 164 -8.15 1.21 25.16
CA ALA A 164 -8.46 0.81 26.54
C ALA A 164 -9.24 1.87 27.36
N VAL A 165 -9.63 3.00 26.76
CA VAL A 165 -10.39 4.08 27.44
C VAL A 165 -11.87 4.11 26.98
N LYS A 166 -12.32 3.09 26.24
CA LYS A 166 -13.72 2.93 25.80
C LYS A 166 -14.34 1.60 26.24
N SER A 167 -14.06 1.19 27.47
CA SER A 167 -14.76 0.10 28.17
C SER A 167 -15.23 0.59 29.52
#